data_AF-C0PY05-F1
#
_entry.id   AF-C0PY05-F1
#
_cell.length_a   1.000
_cell.length_b   1.000
_cell.length_c   1.000
_cell.angle_alpha   90.00
_cell.angle_beta   90.00
_cell.angle_gamma   90.00
#
_symmetry.space_group_name_H-M   'P 1'
#
loop_
_entity.id
_entity.type
_entity.pdbx_description
1 polymer ?
#
loop_
_entity_poly.entity_id
_entity_poly.type
_entity_poly.pdbx_seq_one_letter_code
_entity_poly.pdbx_strand_id
1 'polypeptide(L)'
;MPVGIAGAISRPQDLTVEPVILKSDNAFAAYGLAGKYDADGFFVPLAEGDTVDKVKGIYVRPYPTTSQPDMVRQVGTDKNFPGDAMKRGYMTVNVGADASSVKKGGVVYIVVSADASIPVPLGGITAAEVTGKTAALPDAFFTGAGDANGNAEISWKI
;
A
#
# COMPACT_ATOMS: atom_id res chain seq x y z
N MET A 1 -21.15 5.66 -2.38
CA MET A 1 -20.80 5.04 -1.08
C MET A 1 -19.30 4.81 -1.09
N PRO A 2 -18.57 5.10 0.00
CA PRO A 2 -17.12 4.89 0.03
C PRO A 2 -16.77 3.42 -0.25
N VAL A 3 -15.72 3.18 -1.05
CA VAL A 3 -15.27 1.83 -1.44
C VAL A 3 -14.53 1.13 -0.30
N GLY A 4 -14.05 1.89 0.69
CA GLY A 4 -13.38 1.37 1.88
C GLY A 4 -12.37 2.38 2.42
N ILE A 5 -11.42 1.89 3.21
CA ILE A 5 -10.31 2.69 3.76
C ILE A 5 -9.01 2.03 3.28
N ALA A 6 -8.04 2.84 2.85
CA ALA A 6 -6.74 2.36 2.42
C ALA A 6 -6.10 1.40 3.45
N GLY A 7 -5.55 0.28 2.98
CA GLY A 7 -4.97 -0.76 3.82
C GLY A 7 -5.96 -1.77 4.40
N ALA A 8 -7.27 -1.59 4.21
CA ALA A 8 -8.26 -2.55 4.68
C ALA A 8 -8.35 -3.77 3.76
N ILE A 9 -8.28 -4.96 4.34
CA ILE A 9 -8.64 -6.20 3.64
C ILE A 9 -10.14 -6.18 3.37
N SER A 10 -10.53 -6.22 2.10
CA SER A 10 -11.93 -6.13 1.70
C SER A 10 -12.61 -7.49 1.59
N ARG A 11 -11.84 -8.57 1.39
CA ARG A 11 -12.33 -9.95 1.26
C ARG A 11 -11.54 -10.90 2.16
N PRO A 12 -11.98 -11.10 3.43
CA PRO A 12 -11.22 -11.84 4.43
C PRO A 12 -11.21 -13.38 4.24
N GLN A 13 -11.91 -13.88 3.22
CA GLN A 13 -12.18 -15.31 3.06
C GLN A 13 -11.02 -16.07 2.39
N ASP A 14 -10.25 -15.39 1.53
CA ASP A 14 -9.11 -15.97 0.83
C ASP A 14 -8.00 -14.92 0.69
N LEU A 15 -7.08 -14.94 1.66
CA LEU A 15 -5.91 -14.08 1.69
C LEU A 15 -4.72 -14.79 2.32
N THR A 16 -3.55 -14.21 2.10
CA THR A 16 -2.32 -14.52 2.83
C THR A 16 -1.77 -13.21 3.34
N VAL A 17 -1.78 -13.06 4.67
CA VAL A 17 -1.18 -11.94 5.39
C VAL A 17 -0.15 -12.54 6.33
N GLU A 18 1.04 -11.98 6.30
CA GLU A 18 2.15 -12.41 7.16
C GLU A 18 2.44 -11.33 8.20
N PRO A 19 2.69 -11.73 9.47
CA PRO A 19 3.18 -10.80 10.46
C PRO A 19 4.59 -10.33 10.08
N VAL A 20 4.85 -9.05 10.29
CA VAL A 20 6.14 -8.39 10.01
C VAL A 20 6.56 -7.51 11.18
N ILE A 21 7.85 -7.20 11.27
CA ILE A 21 8.36 -6.18 12.18
C ILE A 21 8.65 -4.90 11.41
N LEU A 22 8.08 -3.80 11.85
CA LEU A 22 8.20 -2.47 11.27
C LEU A 22 9.29 -1.68 12.00
N LYS A 23 10.06 -0.91 11.24
CA LYS A 23 11.14 -0.05 11.77
C LYS A 23 10.56 1.29 12.18
N SER A 24 10.69 1.68 13.46
CA SER A 24 10.15 2.96 13.95
C SER A 24 10.73 4.16 13.20
N ASP A 25 12.02 4.09 12.91
CA ASP A 25 12.80 5.20 12.35
C ASP A 25 12.62 5.31 10.82
N ASN A 26 11.88 4.38 10.22
CA ASN A 26 11.50 4.37 8.81
C ASN A 26 10.06 3.85 8.65
N ALA A 27 9.12 4.58 9.25
CA ALA A 27 7.71 4.20 9.27
C ALA A 27 7.01 4.51 7.95
N PHE A 28 5.99 3.70 7.62
CA PHE A 28 5.07 3.99 6.53
C PHE A 28 4.31 5.30 6.77
N ALA A 29 4.13 6.10 5.73
CA ALA A 29 3.34 7.33 5.82
C ALA A 29 1.82 7.05 5.85
N ALA A 30 1.40 5.88 5.34
CA ALA A 30 0.01 5.45 5.29
C ALA A 30 -0.08 3.91 5.19
N TYR A 31 -1.28 3.38 5.43
CA TYR A 31 -1.60 1.98 5.10
C TYR A 31 -1.91 1.82 3.62
N GLY A 32 -1.85 0.58 3.11
CA GLY A 32 -2.07 0.28 1.70
C GLY A 32 -0.87 0.60 0.79
N LEU A 33 0.30 0.86 1.37
CA LEU A 33 1.55 1.10 0.65
C LEU A 33 2.33 -0.21 0.49
N ALA A 34 2.95 -0.38 -0.67
CA ALA A 34 3.90 -1.45 -0.93
C ALA A 34 5.16 -1.26 -0.09
N GLY A 35 5.66 -2.36 0.46
CA GLY A 35 6.88 -2.37 1.28
C GLY A 35 7.87 -3.44 0.85
N LYS A 36 9.09 -3.32 1.38
CA LYS A 36 10.22 -4.23 1.17
C LYS A 36 10.83 -4.64 2.51
N TYR A 37 11.70 -5.65 2.50
CA TYR A 37 12.58 -5.91 3.64
C TYR A 37 13.86 -5.07 3.49
N ASP A 38 14.27 -4.39 4.57
CA ASP A 38 15.59 -3.77 4.65
C ASP A 38 16.69 -4.80 4.95
N ALA A 39 17.93 -4.33 5.09
CA ALA A 39 19.08 -5.20 5.36
C ALA A 39 19.00 -5.94 6.71
N ASP A 40 18.23 -5.40 7.66
CA ASP A 40 18.04 -5.96 9.00
C ASP A 40 16.81 -6.89 9.06
N GLY A 41 16.07 -7.03 7.95
CA GLY A 41 14.86 -7.83 7.85
C GLY A 41 13.58 -7.13 8.29
N PHE A 42 13.61 -5.81 8.54
CA PHE A 42 12.41 -5.03 8.86
C PHE A 42 11.60 -4.75 7.60
N PHE A 43 10.27 -4.81 7.72
CA PHE A 43 9.37 -4.38 6.67
C PHE A 43 9.25 -2.86 6.69
N VAL A 44 9.67 -2.21 5.61
CA VAL A 44 9.79 -0.76 5.50
C VAL A 44 9.19 -0.26 4.17
N PRO A 45 8.88 1.05 4.05
CA PRO A 45 8.45 1.63 2.79
C PRO A 45 9.47 1.44 1.67
N LEU A 46 9.01 1.53 0.43
CA LEU A 46 9.91 1.71 -0.70
C LEU A 46 10.65 3.05 -0.57
N ALA A 47 11.88 3.05 -1.08
CA ALA A 47 12.74 4.22 -1.20
C ALA A 47 12.86 4.64 -2.67
N GLU A 48 13.34 5.86 -2.88
CA GLU A 48 13.58 6.43 -4.21
C GLU A 48 14.46 5.49 -5.06
N GLY A 49 13.97 5.16 -6.26
CA GLY A 49 14.70 4.31 -7.22
C GLY A 49 14.61 2.81 -6.92
N ASP A 50 13.84 2.38 -5.92
CA ASP A 50 13.52 0.96 -5.78
C ASP A 50 12.74 0.42 -6.97
N THR A 51 12.91 -0.86 -7.22
CA THR A 51 12.24 -1.57 -8.31
C THR A 51 11.17 -2.51 -7.74
N VAL A 52 10.18 -2.84 -8.56
CA VAL A 52 8.99 -3.59 -8.10
C VAL A 52 9.31 -5.01 -7.61
N ASP A 53 10.40 -5.61 -8.07
CA ASP A 53 10.91 -6.91 -7.57
C ASP A 53 11.28 -6.90 -6.07
N LYS A 54 11.53 -5.71 -5.50
CA LYS A 54 11.76 -5.54 -4.06
C LYS A 54 10.48 -5.53 -3.24
N VAL A 55 9.31 -5.40 -3.86
CA VAL A 55 8.04 -5.44 -3.14
C VAL A 55 7.87 -6.81 -2.50
N LYS A 56 7.61 -6.83 -1.20
CA LYS A 56 7.41 -8.05 -0.38
C LYS A 56 6.06 -8.08 0.31
N GLY A 57 5.19 -7.11 0.08
CA GLY A 57 3.86 -7.06 0.64
C GLY A 57 3.24 -5.67 0.53
N ILE A 58 1.95 -5.56 0.85
CA ILE A 58 1.26 -4.28 1.03
C ILE A 58 0.87 -4.14 2.51
N TYR A 59 1.21 -3.00 3.10
CA TYR A 59 1.01 -2.74 4.52
C TYR A 59 -0.47 -2.71 4.90
N VAL A 60 -0.87 -3.62 5.79
CA VAL A 60 -2.26 -3.81 6.22
C VAL A 60 -2.60 -2.87 7.37
N ARG A 61 -3.81 -2.33 7.33
CA ARG A 61 -4.38 -1.55 8.42
C ARG A 61 -4.95 -2.48 9.51
N PRO A 62 -4.49 -2.39 10.77
CA PRO A 62 -5.09 -3.13 11.86
C PRO A 62 -6.45 -2.52 12.26
N TYR A 63 -7.47 -3.35 12.44
CA TYR A 63 -8.76 -2.93 12.97
C TYR A 63 -8.66 -2.69 14.49
N PRO A 64 -9.28 -1.63 15.06
CA PRO A 64 -10.20 -0.66 14.46
C PRO A 64 -9.55 0.66 13.99
N THR A 65 -8.23 0.76 13.85
CA THR A 65 -7.55 2.03 13.54
C THR A 65 -7.94 2.58 12.17
N THR A 66 -8.03 3.91 12.05
CA THR A 66 -8.47 4.60 10.81
C THR A 66 -7.41 5.49 10.18
N SER A 67 -6.32 5.77 10.89
CA SER A 67 -5.16 6.53 10.41
C SER A 67 -3.94 6.24 11.29
N GLN A 68 -2.76 6.72 10.92
CA GLN A 68 -1.50 6.46 11.63
C GLN A 68 -1.07 7.48 12.75
N PRO A 69 -1.90 8.37 13.33
CA PRO A 69 -1.40 9.40 14.25
C PRO A 69 -1.18 8.95 15.71
N ASP A 70 -1.07 7.66 16.02
CA ASP A 70 -0.92 7.17 17.40
C ASP A 70 0.26 6.22 17.65
N MET A 71 1.17 6.08 16.69
CA MET A 71 2.33 5.17 16.81
C MET A 71 3.24 5.52 18.00
N VAL A 72 3.54 6.81 18.19
CA VAL A 72 4.36 7.29 19.32
C VAL A 72 3.68 7.04 20.67
N ARG A 73 2.34 7.16 20.74
CA ARG A 73 1.59 6.91 21.99
C ARG A 73 1.39 5.42 22.28
N GLN A 74 1.35 4.57 21.26
CA GLN A 74 1.09 3.14 21.41
C GLN A 74 2.36 2.31 21.68
N VAL A 75 3.49 2.65 21.05
CA VAL A 75 4.71 1.84 21.10
C VAL A 75 5.86 2.55 21.86
N GLY A 76 5.80 3.87 21.96
CA GLY A 76 6.90 4.70 22.43
C GLY A 76 7.90 5.03 21.32
N THR A 77 8.83 5.95 21.61
CA THR A 77 9.87 6.38 20.68
C THR A 77 10.95 5.30 20.52
N ASP A 78 11.50 5.15 19.31
CA ASP A 78 12.62 4.25 18.98
C ASP A 78 12.35 2.76 19.24
N LYS A 79 11.08 2.34 19.19
CA LYS A 79 10.67 0.94 19.33
C LYS A 79 10.04 0.41 18.06
N ASN A 80 10.69 -0.58 17.48
CA ASN A 80 10.14 -1.38 16.40
C ASN A 80 8.88 -2.12 16.87
N PHE A 81 7.94 -2.35 15.95
CA PHE A 81 6.60 -2.83 16.31
C PHE A 81 6.08 -3.85 15.30
N PRO A 82 5.19 -4.76 15.73
CA PRO A 82 4.57 -5.70 14.80
C PRO A 82 3.59 -4.98 13.87
N GLY A 83 3.47 -5.50 12.67
CA GLY A 83 2.42 -5.15 11.72
C GLY A 83 2.12 -6.33 10.82
N ASP A 84 1.33 -6.08 9.80
CA ASP A 84 0.86 -7.12 8.89
C ASP A 84 1.12 -6.70 7.45
N ALA A 85 1.62 -7.64 6.64
CA ALA A 85 1.86 -7.44 5.22
C ALA A 85 1.02 -8.42 4.40
N MET A 86 0.12 -7.91 3.56
CA MET A 86 -0.64 -8.73 2.62
C MET A 86 0.30 -9.21 1.51
N LYS A 87 0.36 -10.53 1.31
CA LYS A 87 1.07 -11.21 0.22
C LYS A 87 0.12 -11.60 -0.90
N ARG A 88 -1.11 -11.96 -0.53
CA ARG A 88 -2.19 -12.32 -1.44
C ARG A 88 -3.52 -11.86 -0.89
N GLY A 89 -4.39 -11.32 -1.74
CA GLY A 89 -5.76 -11.04 -1.39
C GLY A 89 -6.30 -9.78 -2.04
N TYR A 90 -7.32 -9.22 -1.39
CA TYR A 90 -8.03 -8.03 -1.84
C TYR A 90 -7.92 -6.93 -0.79
N MET A 91 -7.53 -5.75 -1.24
CA MET A 91 -7.32 -4.61 -0.37
C MET A 91 -7.86 -3.33 -1.00
N THR A 92 -8.49 -2.49 -0.19
CA THR A 92 -8.75 -1.10 -0.57
C THR A 92 -7.46 -0.30 -0.48
N VAL A 93 -7.11 0.42 -1.54
CA VAL A 93 -5.95 1.33 -1.62
C VAL A 93 -6.43 2.72 -2.04
N ASN A 94 -5.62 3.74 -1.75
CA ASN A 94 -5.89 5.09 -2.24
C ASN A 94 -4.96 5.44 -3.41
N VAL A 95 -5.53 5.91 -4.51
CA VAL A 95 -4.78 6.27 -5.73
C VAL A 95 -4.40 7.76 -5.81
N GLY A 96 -4.73 8.53 -4.77
CA GLY A 96 -4.42 9.97 -4.63
C GLY A 96 -5.24 10.93 -5.48
N ALA A 97 -6.16 10.41 -6.29
CA ALA A 97 -7.07 11.18 -7.15
C ALA A 97 -8.38 10.42 -7.34
N ASP A 98 -9.39 11.02 -7.97
CA ASP A 98 -10.67 10.39 -8.26
C ASP A 98 -10.50 9.03 -8.97
N ALA A 99 -10.96 7.96 -8.32
CA ALA A 99 -10.84 6.59 -8.81
C ALA A 99 -12.09 6.09 -9.55
N SER A 100 -13.09 6.95 -9.78
CA SER A 100 -14.36 6.58 -10.43
C SER A 100 -14.18 6.13 -11.89
N SER A 101 -13.08 6.54 -12.53
CA SER A 101 -12.75 6.16 -13.91
C SER A 101 -12.04 4.80 -14.03
N VAL A 102 -11.50 4.27 -12.93
CA VAL A 102 -10.80 2.98 -12.87
C VAL A 102 -11.71 1.86 -13.38
N LYS A 103 -11.13 0.93 -14.15
CA LYS A 103 -11.84 -0.21 -14.73
C LYS A 103 -11.38 -1.51 -14.11
N LYS A 104 -12.29 -2.47 -14.03
CA LYS A 104 -11.97 -3.85 -13.65
C LYS A 104 -10.91 -4.41 -14.61
N GLY A 105 -9.88 -5.04 -14.07
CA GLY A 105 -8.73 -5.53 -14.83
C GLY A 105 -7.70 -4.46 -15.18
N GLY A 106 -7.89 -3.20 -14.72
CA GLY A 106 -6.91 -2.13 -14.91
C GLY A 106 -5.59 -2.45 -14.20
N VAL A 107 -4.49 -2.04 -14.83
CA VAL A 107 -3.13 -2.23 -14.30
C VAL A 107 -2.95 -1.42 -13.03
N VAL A 108 -2.34 -2.02 -12.01
CA VAL A 108 -1.97 -1.37 -10.75
C VAL A 108 -0.51 -0.97 -10.84
N TYR A 109 -0.22 0.31 -10.65
CA TYR A 109 1.15 0.84 -10.64
C TYR A 109 1.57 1.22 -9.23
N ILE A 110 2.85 1.04 -8.90
CA ILE A 110 3.48 1.49 -7.66
C ILE A 110 4.38 2.67 -7.95
N VAL A 111 4.36 3.67 -7.07
CA VAL A 111 5.30 4.79 -7.10
C VAL A 111 6.68 4.35 -6.62
N VAL A 112 7.67 4.45 -7.50
CA VAL A 112 9.08 4.05 -7.27
C VAL A 112 10.03 5.23 -7.25
N SER A 113 9.59 6.39 -7.74
CA SER A 113 10.32 7.66 -7.65
C SER A 113 9.32 8.78 -7.37
N ALA A 114 9.63 9.61 -6.38
CA ALA A 114 8.78 10.73 -5.99
C ALA A 114 8.71 11.77 -7.11
N ASP A 115 7.53 12.38 -7.24
CA ASP A 115 7.27 13.44 -8.20
C ASP A 115 6.12 14.31 -7.72
N ALA A 116 6.17 15.62 -7.96
CA ALA A 116 5.13 16.55 -7.54
C ALA A 116 3.78 16.31 -8.24
N SER A 117 3.77 15.64 -9.40
CA SER A 117 2.56 15.26 -10.12
C SER A 117 1.86 14.02 -9.55
N ILE A 118 2.51 13.31 -8.61
CA ILE A 118 2.01 12.07 -8.03
C ILE A 118 1.55 12.34 -6.59
N PRO A 119 0.24 12.39 -6.32
CA PRO A 119 -0.30 12.77 -5.00
C PRO A 119 -0.29 11.63 -3.97
N VAL A 120 0.52 10.58 -4.17
CA VAL A 120 0.69 9.47 -3.23
C VAL A 120 2.18 9.25 -2.93
N PRO A 121 2.54 8.77 -1.71
CA PRO A 121 3.93 8.57 -1.33
C PRO A 121 4.58 7.40 -2.10
N LEU A 122 5.90 7.22 -1.93
CA LEU A 122 6.63 6.03 -2.39
C LEU A 122 5.97 4.75 -1.87
N GLY A 123 5.88 3.73 -2.73
CA GLY A 123 5.10 2.52 -2.46
C GLY A 123 3.58 2.71 -2.60
N GLY A 124 3.11 3.93 -2.82
CA GLY A 124 1.70 4.22 -3.09
C GLY A 124 1.23 3.65 -4.42
N ILE A 125 -0.09 3.46 -4.53
CA ILE A 125 -0.71 2.89 -5.72
C ILE A 125 -1.21 4.02 -6.62
N THR A 126 -1.08 3.85 -7.93
CA THR A 126 -1.68 4.73 -8.94
C THR A 126 -2.40 3.90 -10.00
N ALA A 127 -3.41 4.50 -10.64
CA ALA A 127 -4.18 3.87 -11.70
C ALA A 127 -3.68 4.19 -13.11
N ALA A 128 -2.66 5.04 -13.22
CA ALA A 128 -2.05 5.47 -14.47
C ALA A 128 -0.53 5.44 -14.34
N GLU A 129 0.13 5.12 -15.45
CA GLU A 129 1.59 5.18 -15.51
C GLU A 129 2.05 6.64 -15.55
N VAL A 130 3.06 6.94 -14.76
CA VAL A 130 3.93 8.10 -14.94
C VAL A 130 5.32 7.57 -15.29
N THR A 131 5.74 7.75 -16.54
CA THR A 131 6.96 7.15 -17.10
C THR A 131 8.19 7.45 -16.24
N GLY A 132 8.90 6.40 -15.85
CA GLY A 132 10.10 6.49 -15.00
C GLY A 132 9.83 6.81 -13.52
N LYS A 133 8.58 7.02 -13.12
CA LYS A 133 8.16 7.34 -11.74
C LYS A 133 7.32 6.28 -11.09
N THR A 134 6.53 5.58 -11.91
CA THR A 134 5.72 4.44 -11.49
C THR A 134 6.11 3.19 -12.25
N ALA A 135 5.89 2.03 -11.65
CA ALA A 135 6.11 0.74 -12.29
C ALA A 135 4.93 -0.19 -12.04
N ALA A 136 4.56 -0.98 -13.05
CA ALA A 136 3.45 -1.92 -12.95
C ALA A 136 3.77 -2.99 -11.89
N LEU A 137 2.82 -3.24 -10.98
CA LEU A 137 2.88 -4.34 -10.03
C LEU A 137 2.44 -5.63 -10.73
N PRO A 138 3.33 -6.63 -10.87
CA PRO A 138 2.96 -7.92 -11.45
C PRO A 138 1.80 -8.57 -10.68
N ASP A 139 0.96 -9.29 -11.41
CA ASP A 139 -0.17 -10.04 -10.87
C ASP A 139 -1.17 -9.23 -10.03
N ALA A 140 -1.19 -7.90 -10.20
CA ALA A 140 -2.15 -6.99 -9.59
C ALA A 140 -3.13 -6.40 -10.61
N PHE A 141 -4.37 -6.23 -10.19
CA PHE A 141 -5.39 -5.55 -10.98
C PHE A 141 -6.46 -4.90 -10.11
N PHE A 142 -7.06 -3.81 -10.60
CA PHE A 142 -8.24 -3.21 -9.98
C PHE A 142 -9.48 -4.09 -10.20
N THR A 143 -10.32 -4.22 -9.18
CA THR A 143 -11.51 -5.09 -9.27
C THR A 143 -12.75 -4.38 -9.81
N GLY A 144 -12.71 -3.05 -9.92
CA GLY A 144 -13.81 -2.22 -10.39
C GLY A 144 -13.50 -0.73 -10.26
N ALA A 145 -14.53 0.09 -10.48
CA ALA A 145 -14.45 1.54 -10.25
C ALA A 145 -14.27 1.83 -8.75
N GLY A 146 -13.43 2.81 -8.45
CA GLY A 146 -13.26 3.35 -7.11
C GLY A 146 -14.27 4.44 -6.78
N ASP A 147 -13.96 5.24 -5.77
CA ASP A 147 -14.73 6.43 -5.38
C ASP A 147 -14.01 7.75 -5.67
N ALA A 148 -14.76 8.85 -5.54
CA ALA A 148 -14.27 10.21 -5.76
C ALA A 148 -13.19 10.66 -4.77
N ASN A 149 -13.02 9.96 -3.64
CA ASN A 149 -11.93 10.22 -2.68
C ASN A 149 -10.66 9.41 -3.03
N GLY A 150 -10.68 8.67 -4.13
CA GLY A 150 -9.57 7.91 -4.64
C GLY A 150 -9.39 6.52 -4.05
N ASN A 151 -10.37 6.01 -3.31
CA ASN A 151 -10.29 4.63 -2.83
C ASN A 151 -10.74 3.66 -3.92
N ALA A 152 -9.95 2.63 -4.15
CA ALA A 152 -10.26 1.56 -5.08
C ALA A 152 -9.85 0.20 -4.49
N GLU A 153 -10.56 -0.86 -4.86
CA GLU A 153 -10.16 -2.22 -4.48
C GLU A 153 -9.21 -2.81 -5.52
N ILE A 154 -8.11 -3.39 -5.05
CA ILE A 154 -7.18 -4.17 -5.85
C ILE A 154 -7.21 -5.63 -5.43
N SER A 155 -6.92 -6.51 -6.38
CA SER A 155 -6.53 -7.90 -6.15
C SER A 155 -5.03 -8.01 -6.42
N TRP A 156 -4.29 -8.68 -5.55
CA TRP A 156 -2.87 -8.93 -5.77
C TRP A 156 -2.44 -10.28 -5.19
N LYS A 157 -1.43 -10.87 -5.81
CA LYS A 157 -0.65 -12.00 -5.30
C LYS A 157 0.82 -11.77 -5.66
N ILE A 158 1.72 -12.07 -4.73
CA ILE A 158 3.16 -12.17 -4.97
C ILE A 158 3.58 -13.60 -5.31
#